data_AF-A0A0G4HPE9-F1
#
_entry.id   AF-A0A0G4HPE9-F1
#
_cell.length_a   1.000
_cell.length_b   1.000
_cell.length_c   1.000
_cell.angle_alpha   90.00
_cell.angle_beta   90.00
_cell.angle_gamma   90.00
#
_symmetry.space_group_name_H-M   'P 1'
#
loop_
_entity.id
_entity.type
_entity.pdbx_description
1 polymer ?
#
loop_
_entity_poly.entity_id
_entity_poly.type
_entity_poly.pdbx_seq_one_letter_code
_entity_poly.pdbx_strand_id
1 'polypeptide(L)'
;MRRVSGRLATEVHARNFREEAETPFPVSLEEVRRKDATRRTALETAGRSLLGLVVAFPLPALAASKLSPTDRLLTGYKDIVYLLENWDKETTKCESPTKCVRDADVVRKYLGLRSTKDPLFQAEKTIQQLQGNLDDPDDIEQFISAAEEFSSAQSMANSMAYTSSFGEYNPGGGADAVARYLEISRKQVIICKSALEKVLKLLKLI
;
A
#
# COMPACT_ATOMS: atom_id res chain seq x y z
N MET A 1 16.16 -13.77 -74.13
CA MET A 1 16.58 -12.40 -74.52
C MET A 1 15.76 -11.43 -73.68
N ARG A 2 16.22 -10.51 -72.84
CA ARG A 2 17.53 -9.92 -72.52
C ARG A 2 17.55 -9.54 -71.02
N ARG A 3 18.69 -9.71 -70.36
CA ARG A 3 19.11 -8.92 -69.17
C ARG A 3 19.42 -7.48 -69.60
N VAL A 4 19.21 -6.50 -68.71
CA VAL A 4 20.11 -5.38 -68.28
C VAL A 4 19.39 -4.73 -67.07
N SER A 5 19.82 -4.87 -65.81
CA SER A 5 20.88 -4.15 -65.07
C SER A 5 20.62 -2.65 -64.84
N GLY A 6 20.66 -2.21 -63.57
CA GLY A 6 20.63 -0.80 -63.18
C GLY A 6 20.49 -0.60 -61.66
N ARG A 7 21.61 -0.76 -60.93
CA ARG A 7 21.79 -0.33 -59.53
C ARG A 7 22.01 1.19 -59.47
N LEU A 8 21.58 1.83 -58.36
CA LEU A 8 22.21 2.93 -57.59
C LEU A 8 21.14 3.42 -56.58
N ALA A 9 21.18 3.04 -55.29
CA ALA A 9 22.02 3.54 -54.19
C ALA A 9 21.86 5.05 -53.93
N THR A 10 21.30 5.38 -52.75
CA THR A 10 21.36 6.62 -51.93
C THR A 10 20.07 6.68 -51.09
N GLU A 11 19.98 7.02 -49.81
CA GLU A 11 20.93 7.43 -48.78
C GLU A 11 20.14 7.38 -47.46
N VAL A 12 20.64 6.66 -46.46
CA VAL A 12 20.04 6.57 -45.12
C VAL A 12 20.36 7.86 -44.38
N HIS A 13 19.35 8.70 -44.19
CA HIS A 13 19.50 9.97 -43.46
C HIS A 13 19.44 9.71 -41.95
N ALA A 14 20.57 9.29 -41.38
CA ALA A 14 20.82 9.37 -39.94
C ALA A 14 21.05 10.86 -39.59
N ARG A 15 20.05 11.51 -39.00
CA ARG A 15 20.23 12.84 -38.42
C ARG A 15 20.60 12.73 -36.95
N ASN A 16 21.82 13.20 -36.72
CA ASN A 16 22.46 13.55 -35.46
C ASN A 16 21.50 14.22 -34.47
N PHE A 17 21.34 13.62 -33.29
CA PHE A 17 20.91 14.31 -32.09
C PHE A 17 22.16 14.45 -31.20
N ARG A 18 22.83 15.59 -31.32
CA ARG A 18 23.98 15.98 -30.50
C ARG A 18 23.73 17.41 -30.03
N GLU A 19 23.98 17.61 -28.73
CA GLU A 19 24.13 18.89 -28.03
C GLU A 19 22.90 19.79 -28.00
N GLU A 20 22.19 19.79 -26.86
CA GLU A 20 22.02 20.98 -26.02
C GLU A 20 21.84 20.51 -24.56
N ALA A 21 22.92 20.56 -23.78
CA ALA A 21 22.90 20.35 -22.34
C ALA A 21 23.64 21.51 -21.68
N GLU A 22 23.04 22.69 -21.68
CA GLU A 22 23.45 23.79 -20.81
C GLU A 22 22.21 24.43 -20.18
N THR A 23 21.98 24.15 -18.91
CA THR A 23 21.39 25.15 -18.01
C THR A 23 22.35 25.34 -16.83
N PRO A 24 22.61 26.58 -16.39
CA PRO A 24 23.61 26.87 -15.37
C PRO A 24 22.97 26.77 -13.99
N PHE A 25 23.47 25.88 -13.15
CA PHE A 25 23.26 25.96 -11.70
C PHE A 25 24.58 25.73 -10.98
N PRO A 26 25.32 26.78 -10.60
CA PRO A 26 26.29 26.65 -9.54
C PRO A 26 25.53 26.78 -8.22
N VAL A 27 25.14 25.67 -7.61
CA VAL A 27 24.90 25.66 -6.16
C VAL A 27 26.03 24.84 -5.57
N SER A 28 27.01 25.55 -5.00
CA SER A 28 28.12 24.92 -4.30
C SER A 28 27.59 24.06 -3.16
N LEU A 29 28.18 22.88 -2.97
CA LEU A 29 27.83 21.95 -1.90
C LEU A 29 27.98 22.55 -0.48
N GLU A 30 28.63 23.71 -0.35
CA GLU A 30 28.75 24.46 0.90
C GLU A 30 27.48 25.21 1.30
N GLU A 31 26.55 25.48 0.37
CA GLU A 31 25.31 26.20 0.68
C GLU A 31 24.18 25.26 1.14
N VAL A 32 24.18 24.01 0.68
CA VAL A 32 23.27 22.96 1.20
C VAL A 32 23.61 22.61 2.65
N ARG A 33 24.90 22.61 3.01
CA ARG A 33 25.34 22.34 4.39
C ARG A 33 24.93 23.43 5.40
N ARG A 34 24.59 24.63 4.92
CA ARG A 34 24.28 25.79 5.79
C ARG A 34 22.82 25.83 6.26
N LYS A 35 21.88 25.12 5.59
CA LYS A 35 20.46 25.09 5.98
C LYS A 35 20.09 23.99 6.97
N ASP A 36 20.89 22.94 7.10
CA ASP A 36 20.66 21.87 8.09
C ASP A 36 21.12 22.23 9.51
N ALA A 37 21.92 23.29 9.66
CA ALA A 37 22.42 23.75 10.95
C ALA A 37 21.38 24.57 11.76
N THR A 38 20.25 24.97 11.15
CA THR A 38 19.29 25.91 11.78
C THR A 38 18.04 25.24 12.36
N ARG A 39 17.80 23.94 12.11
CA ARG A 39 16.68 23.20 12.72
C ARG A 39 17.06 22.33 13.92
N ARG A 40 18.36 22.19 14.19
CA ARG A 40 18.88 21.44 15.36
C ARG A 40 19.20 22.32 16.57
N THR A 41 18.99 23.62 16.48
CA THR A 41 19.38 24.62 17.49
C THR A 41 18.18 25.27 18.20
N ALA A 42 17.09 24.52 18.39
CA ALA A 42 15.94 24.95 19.19
C ALA A 42 15.74 24.10 20.47
N LEU A 43 16.72 23.29 20.86
CA LEU A 43 16.63 22.47 22.08
C LEU A 43 17.92 22.47 22.93
N GLU A 44 18.74 23.51 22.83
CA GLU A 44 19.94 23.65 23.67
C GLU A 44 20.08 25.05 24.25
N THR A 45 19.01 25.57 24.87
CA THR A 45 19.17 26.71 25.79
C THR A 45 18.02 26.76 26.79
N ALA A 46 17.89 25.71 27.60
CA ALA A 46 17.15 25.79 28.85
C ALA A 46 17.84 24.94 29.92
N GLY A 47 18.51 25.61 30.86
CA GLY A 47 18.65 25.12 32.22
C GLY A 47 19.80 24.16 32.50
N ARG A 48 21.03 24.67 32.56
CA ARG A 48 22.01 24.12 33.51
C ARG A 48 21.58 24.51 34.92
N SER A 49 20.91 23.60 35.64
CA SER A 49 20.89 23.57 37.11
C SER A 49 20.37 22.21 37.61
N LEU A 50 21.24 21.54 38.38
CA LEU A 50 21.02 20.43 39.31
C LEU A 50 20.67 19.03 38.76
N LEU A 51 21.67 18.14 38.88
CA LEU A 51 21.60 16.69 39.10
C LEU A 51 20.19 16.05 39.05
N GLY A 52 19.87 15.43 37.93
CA GLY A 52 18.71 14.56 37.79
C GLY A 52 18.86 13.72 36.52
N LEU A 53 19.24 12.45 36.68
CA LEU A 53 19.44 11.49 35.60
C LEU A 53 18.05 11.07 35.06
N VAL A 54 17.43 11.90 34.21
CA VAL A 54 16.18 11.54 33.53
C VAL A 54 16.51 10.62 32.37
N VAL A 55 16.60 9.33 32.64
CA VAL A 55 16.55 8.31 31.59
C VAL A 55 15.12 8.32 31.05
N ALA A 56 14.91 9.06 29.96
CA ALA A 56 13.66 9.02 29.20
C ALA A 56 13.57 7.67 28.49
N PHE A 57 13.11 6.64 29.19
CA PHE A 57 12.72 5.39 28.56
C PHE A 57 11.49 5.67 27.70
N PRO A 58 11.52 5.41 26.38
CA PRO A 58 10.34 5.52 25.55
C PRO A 58 9.31 4.51 26.08
N LEU A 59 8.25 5.01 26.72
CA LEU A 59 7.13 4.17 27.10
C LEU A 59 6.45 3.70 25.81
N PRO A 60 6.23 2.38 25.64
CA PRO A 60 5.51 1.89 24.49
C PRO A 60 4.08 2.44 24.53
N ALA A 61 3.69 3.16 23.48
CA ALA A 61 2.31 3.62 23.31
C ALA A 61 1.43 2.43 22.89
N LEU A 62 0.80 1.78 23.87
CA LEU A 62 -0.22 0.76 23.63
C LEU A 62 -1.55 1.45 23.31
N ALA A 63 -1.83 1.66 22.01
CA ALA A 63 -3.19 1.91 21.55
C ALA A 63 -3.98 0.59 21.68
N ALA A 64 -4.60 0.36 22.84
CA ALA A 64 -5.37 -0.85 23.08
C ALA A 64 -6.62 -0.89 22.19
N SER A 65 -6.63 -1.83 21.23
CA SER A 65 -7.88 -2.31 20.65
C SER A 65 -8.72 -2.93 21.76
N LYS A 66 -10.02 -2.62 21.82
CA LYS A 66 -10.94 -3.25 22.77
C LYS A 66 -11.18 -4.74 22.49
N LEU A 67 -10.92 -5.19 21.26
CA LEU A 67 -11.08 -6.58 20.84
C LEU A 67 -9.76 -7.35 21.03
N SER A 68 -9.87 -8.62 21.42
CA SER A 68 -8.74 -9.56 21.46
C SER A 68 -8.16 -9.79 20.06
N PRO A 69 -6.88 -10.19 19.92
CA PRO A 69 -6.27 -10.48 18.62
C PRO A 69 -7.10 -11.43 17.74
N THR A 70 -7.67 -12.49 18.31
CA THR A 70 -8.52 -13.46 17.62
C THR A 70 -9.84 -12.83 17.16
N ASP A 71 -10.51 -12.08 18.04
CA ASP A 71 -11.78 -11.40 17.69
C ASP A 71 -11.57 -10.35 16.58
N ARG A 72 -10.42 -9.68 16.57
CA ARG A 72 -10.04 -8.73 15.52
C ARG A 72 -9.92 -9.40 14.17
N LEU A 73 -9.26 -10.56 14.09
CA LEU A 73 -9.12 -11.30 12.83
C LEU A 73 -10.46 -11.88 12.37
N LEU A 74 -11.27 -12.44 13.28
CA LEU A 74 -12.61 -12.94 12.95
C LEU A 74 -13.54 -11.83 12.45
N THR A 75 -13.55 -10.68 13.13
CA THR A 75 -14.34 -9.51 12.71
C THR A 75 -13.85 -9.00 11.36
N GLY A 76 -12.52 -8.87 11.19
CA GLY A 76 -11.91 -8.46 9.93
C GLY A 76 -12.20 -9.41 8.76
N TYR A 77 -12.22 -10.72 9.00
CA TYR A 77 -12.61 -11.71 8.00
C TYR A 77 -14.06 -11.54 7.57
N LYS A 78 -14.99 -11.41 8.53
CA LYS A 78 -16.41 -11.14 8.25
C LYS A 78 -16.60 -9.85 7.46
N ASP A 79 -15.85 -8.82 7.82
CA ASP A 79 -15.82 -7.53 7.14
C ASP A 79 -15.35 -7.66 5.68
N ILE A 80 -14.28 -8.42 5.42
CA ILE A 80 -13.82 -8.72 4.05
C ILE A 80 -14.88 -9.50 3.25
N VAL A 81 -15.50 -10.51 3.86
CA VAL A 81 -16.58 -11.29 3.23
C VAL A 81 -17.75 -10.36 2.86
N TYR A 82 -18.18 -9.50 3.80
CA TYR A 82 -19.23 -8.53 3.56
C TYR A 82 -18.90 -7.59 2.40
N LEU A 83 -17.68 -7.04 2.36
CA LEU A 83 -17.22 -6.19 1.26
C LEU A 83 -17.32 -6.91 -0.09
N LEU A 84 -16.89 -8.17 -0.17
CA LEU A 84 -16.90 -8.92 -1.42
C LEU A 84 -18.32 -9.25 -1.92
N GLU A 85 -19.22 -9.58 -0.99
CA GLU A 85 -20.64 -9.85 -1.27
C GLU A 85 -21.42 -8.58 -1.63
N ASN A 86 -20.99 -7.43 -1.10
CA ASN A 86 -21.65 -6.13 -1.30
C ASN A 86 -20.78 -5.16 -2.12
N TRP A 87 -19.90 -5.68 -2.97
CA TRP A 87 -18.84 -4.91 -3.61
C TRP A 87 -19.33 -3.63 -4.30
N ASP A 88 -20.32 -3.76 -5.19
CA ASP A 88 -20.82 -2.62 -5.95
C ASP A 88 -21.53 -1.60 -5.04
N LYS A 89 -22.26 -2.07 -4.02
CA LYS A 89 -22.93 -1.22 -3.04
C LYS A 89 -21.93 -0.43 -2.18
N GLU A 90 -20.87 -1.07 -1.73
CA GLU A 90 -19.88 -0.44 -0.85
C GLU A 90 -18.92 0.47 -1.63
N THR A 91 -18.58 0.11 -2.87
CA THR A 91 -17.58 0.84 -3.68
C THR A 91 -18.20 1.79 -4.70
N THR A 92 -19.51 1.95 -4.76
CA THR A 92 -20.19 2.87 -5.68
C THR A 92 -21.16 3.77 -4.94
N LYS A 93 -21.00 5.09 -5.11
CA LYS A 93 -21.91 6.11 -4.61
C LYS A 93 -22.56 6.82 -5.78
N CYS A 94 -23.88 6.73 -5.88
CA CYS A 94 -24.63 7.39 -6.93
C CYS A 94 -25.35 8.63 -6.37
N GLU A 95 -25.03 9.79 -6.92
CA GLU A 95 -25.78 11.04 -6.65
C GLU A 95 -27.10 11.05 -7.46
N SER A 96 -27.11 10.39 -8.62
CA SER A 96 -28.28 10.20 -9.47
C SER A 96 -28.16 8.86 -10.23
N PRO A 97 -29.24 8.35 -10.86
CA PRO A 97 -29.18 7.12 -11.67
C PRO A 97 -28.15 7.16 -12.82
N THR A 98 -27.71 8.35 -13.21
CA THR A 98 -26.76 8.59 -14.31
C THR A 98 -25.39 9.05 -13.84
N LYS A 99 -25.22 9.35 -12.55
CA LYS A 99 -23.97 9.87 -11.98
C LYS A 99 -23.56 9.07 -10.75
N CYS A 100 -22.74 8.05 -11.00
CA CYS A 100 -22.16 7.19 -9.99
C CYS A 100 -20.64 7.38 -9.95
N VAL A 101 -20.11 7.59 -8.75
CA VAL A 101 -18.67 7.70 -8.48
C VAL A 101 -18.23 6.45 -7.73
N ARG A 102 -17.08 5.90 -8.11
CA ARG A 102 -16.48 4.75 -7.39
C ARG A 102 -15.63 5.25 -6.23
N ASP A 103 -15.84 4.68 -5.05
CA ASP A 103 -15.11 4.97 -3.82
C ASP A 103 -14.19 3.80 -3.47
N ALA A 104 -12.93 3.91 -3.86
CA ALA A 104 -11.91 2.90 -3.57
C ALA A 104 -11.38 2.99 -2.13
N ASP A 105 -11.66 4.06 -1.39
CA ASP A 105 -11.19 4.24 -0.01
C ASP A 105 -11.90 3.27 0.96
N VAL A 106 -13.10 2.81 0.58
CA VAL A 106 -13.84 1.78 1.32
C VAL A 106 -13.06 0.46 1.39
N VAL A 107 -12.36 0.06 0.32
CA VAL A 107 -11.52 -1.14 0.32
C VAL A 107 -10.44 -1.05 1.41
N ARG A 108 -9.79 0.12 1.52
CA ARG A 108 -8.73 0.36 2.50
C ARG A 108 -9.24 0.31 3.93
N LYS A 109 -10.47 0.77 4.17
CA LYS A 109 -11.16 0.64 5.47
C LYS A 109 -11.35 -0.83 5.86
N TYR A 110 -11.95 -1.64 5.00
CA TYR A 110 -12.21 -3.06 5.28
C TYR A 110 -10.92 -3.87 5.45
N LEU A 111 -9.82 -3.46 4.81
CA LEU A 111 -8.50 -4.06 5.00
C LEU A 111 -7.74 -3.54 6.24
N GLY A 112 -8.32 -2.63 7.03
CA GLY A 112 -7.69 -2.10 8.24
C GLY A 112 -6.55 -1.11 8.00
N LEU A 113 -6.56 -0.46 6.84
CA LEU A 113 -5.50 0.45 6.40
C LEU A 113 -5.87 1.93 6.55
N ARG A 114 -7.07 2.23 7.07
CA ARG A 114 -7.59 3.59 7.19
C ARG A 114 -7.50 4.14 8.62
N SER A 115 -7.73 3.31 9.63
CA SER A 115 -7.77 3.74 11.04
C SER A 115 -7.11 2.74 11.97
N THR A 116 -6.60 3.24 13.10
CA THR A 116 -6.11 2.42 14.22
C THR A 116 -7.23 1.63 14.91
N LYS A 117 -8.49 1.97 14.65
CA LYS A 117 -9.68 1.34 15.22
C LYS A 117 -10.26 0.25 14.33
N ASP A 118 -9.78 0.11 13.09
CA ASP A 118 -10.28 -0.91 12.18
C ASP A 118 -9.84 -2.30 12.68
N PRO A 119 -10.68 -3.35 12.53
CA PRO A 119 -10.36 -4.68 13.06
C PRO A 119 -9.00 -5.20 12.58
N LEU A 120 -8.72 -5.05 11.28
CA LEU A 120 -7.48 -5.49 10.64
C LEU A 120 -6.31 -4.50 10.73
N PHE A 121 -6.39 -3.47 11.58
CA PHE A 121 -5.27 -2.57 11.80
C PHE A 121 -4.02 -3.32 12.27
N GLN A 122 -2.89 -3.20 11.56
CA GLN A 122 -1.70 -4.01 11.83
C GLN A 122 -2.00 -5.52 11.88
N ALA A 123 -2.84 -6.01 10.95
CA ALA A 123 -3.23 -7.41 10.85
C ALA A 123 -2.01 -8.34 10.78
N GLU A 124 -0.95 -7.98 10.05
CA GLU A 124 0.31 -8.74 9.99
C GLU A 124 0.87 -9.04 11.38
N LYS A 125 1.02 -8.02 12.22
CA LYS A 125 1.51 -8.20 13.60
C LYS A 125 0.54 -9.02 14.44
N THR A 126 -0.75 -8.82 14.23
CA THR A 126 -1.81 -9.55 14.95
C THR A 126 -1.78 -11.03 14.60
N ILE A 127 -1.54 -11.38 13.33
CA ILE A 127 -1.37 -12.75 12.86
C ILE A 127 -0.08 -13.35 13.44
N GLN A 128 1.06 -12.65 13.36
CA GLN A 128 2.34 -13.10 13.93
C GLN A 128 2.24 -13.41 15.44
N GLN A 129 1.50 -12.60 16.20
CA GLN A 129 1.27 -12.83 17.63
C GLN A 129 0.56 -14.15 17.94
N LEU A 130 -0.23 -14.68 16.99
CA LEU A 130 -1.02 -15.89 17.16
C LEU A 130 -0.28 -17.16 16.72
N GLN A 131 0.89 -17.05 16.09
CA GLN A 131 1.69 -18.20 15.67
C GLN A 131 2.02 -19.14 16.85
N GLY A 132 2.24 -18.58 18.05
CA GLY A 132 2.53 -19.36 19.26
C GLY A 132 1.39 -20.25 19.75
N ASN A 133 0.21 -20.20 19.12
CA ASN A 133 -0.92 -21.10 19.41
C ASN A 133 -0.89 -22.39 18.58
N LEU A 134 0.13 -22.57 17.74
CA LEU A 134 0.32 -23.75 16.90
C LEU A 134 1.48 -24.58 17.45
N ASP A 135 1.26 -25.89 17.58
CA ASP A 135 2.27 -26.84 18.07
C ASP A 135 2.87 -27.69 16.94
N ASP A 136 2.12 -27.88 15.85
CA ASP A 136 2.53 -28.72 14.72
C ASP A 136 3.43 -27.92 13.74
N PRO A 137 4.66 -28.39 13.45
CA PRO A 137 5.57 -27.72 12.52
C PRO A 137 4.99 -27.49 11.11
N ASP A 138 4.19 -28.42 10.59
CA ASP A 138 3.60 -28.32 9.26
C ASP A 138 2.47 -27.27 9.26
N ASP A 139 1.71 -27.17 10.35
CA ASP A 139 0.71 -26.10 10.53
C ASP A 139 1.40 -24.73 10.66
N ILE A 140 2.54 -24.65 11.33
CA ILE A 140 3.34 -23.42 11.46
C ILE A 140 3.83 -22.95 10.10
N GLU A 141 4.36 -23.84 9.25
CA GLU A 141 4.81 -23.48 7.90
C GLU A 141 3.63 -22.96 7.04
N GLN A 142 2.50 -23.67 7.06
CA GLN A 142 1.29 -23.25 6.35
C GLN A 142 0.76 -21.91 6.88
N PHE A 143 0.85 -21.68 8.19
CA PHE A 143 0.44 -20.44 8.82
C PHE A 143 1.29 -19.27 8.36
N ILE A 144 2.62 -19.43 8.34
CA ILE A 144 3.56 -18.40 7.87
C ILE A 144 3.28 -18.08 6.39
N SER A 145 3.15 -19.10 5.55
CA SER A 145 2.85 -18.92 4.13
C SER A 145 1.53 -18.16 3.91
N ALA A 146 0.48 -18.51 4.65
CA ALA A 146 -0.81 -17.81 4.58
C ALA A 146 -0.72 -16.37 5.10
N ALA A 147 0.07 -16.11 6.15
CA ALA A 147 0.30 -14.76 6.68
C ALA A 147 1.03 -13.86 5.68
N GLU A 148 2.02 -14.39 4.97
CA GLU A 148 2.75 -13.70 3.90
C GLU A 148 1.86 -13.43 2.68
N GLU A 149 1.10 -14.44 2.25
CA GLU A 149 0.12 -14.31 1.16
C GLU A 149 -0.91 -13.22 1.46
N PHE A 150 -1.45 -13.20 2.69
CA PHE A 150 -2.36 -12.15 3.15
C PHE A 150 -1.73 -10.76 3.07
N SER A 151 -0.51 -10.60 3.60
CA SER A 151 0.16 -9.30 3.72
C SER A 151 0.57 -8.74 2.34
N SER A 152 1.02 -9.62 1.44
CA SER A 152 1.33 -9.28 0.05
C SER A 152 0.07 -8.84 -0.71
N ALA A 153 -1.00 -9.63 -0.64
CA ALA A 153 -2.27 -9.31 -1.27
C ALA A 153 -2.89 -8.02 -0.72
N GLN A 154 -2.80 -7.78 0.60
CA GLN A 154 -3.29 -6.56 1.23
C GLN A 154 -2.55 -5.32 0.69
N SER A 155 -1.23 -5.43 0.54
CA SER A 155 -0.39 -4.36 0.00
C SER A 155 -0.74 -4.06 -1.47
N MET A 156 -0.92 -5.10 -2.28
CA MET A 156 -1.36 -4.95 -3.68
C MET A 156 -2.78 -4.36 -3.77
N ALA A 157 -3.72 -4.85 -2.97
CA ALA A 157 -5.09 -4.34 -2.92
C ALA A 157 -5.10 -2.84 -2.59
N ASN A 158 -4.32 -2.42 -1.60
CA ASN A 158 -4.16 -1.01 -1.21
C ASN A 158 -3.58 -0.16 -2.35
N SER A 159 -2.52 -0.64 -3.00
CA SER A 159 -1.88 0.07 -4.11
C SER A 159 -2.87 0.30 -5.26
N MET A 160 -3.65 -0.73 -5.62
CA MET A 160 -4.63 -0.64 -6.69
C MET A 160 -5.84 0.22 -6.32
N ALA A 161 -6.33 0.12 -5.08
CA ALA A 161 -7.39 0.99 -4.57
C ALA A 161 -6.95 2.46 -4.55
N TYR A 162 -5.74 2.74 -4.07
CA TYR A 162 -5.18 4.09 -4.08
C TYR A 162 -5.04 4.62 -5.51
N THR A 163 -4.50 3.81 -6.43
CA THR A 163 -4.38 4.19 -7.85
C THR A 163 -5.75 4.47 -8.49
N SER A 164 -6.75 3.66 -8.16
CA SER A 164 -8.12 3.85 -8.62
C SER A 164 -8.68 5.22 -8.23
N SER A 165 -8.37 5.73 -7.03
CA SER A 165 -8.86 7.04 -6.57
C SER A 165 -8.38 8.23 -7.41
N PHE A 166 -7.31 8.06 -8.19
CA PHE A 166 -6.77 9.08 -9.09
C PHE A 166 -6.95 8.72 -10.57
N GLY A 167 -7.66 7.62 -10.86
CA GLY A 167 -7.80 7.09 -12.22
C GLY A 167 -8.40 8.08 -13.22
N GLU A 168 -9.24 9.02 -12.78
CA GLU A 168 -9.82 10.06 -13.65
C GLU A 168 -8.83 11.17 -14.04
N TYR A 169 -7.83 11.44 -13.20
CA TYR A 169 -6.94 12.59 -13.34
C TYR A 169 -5.60 12.24 -14.02
N ASN A 170 -5.30 10.96 -14.23
CA ASN A 170 -4.05 10.51 -14.83
C ASN A 170 -4.10 10.59 -16.38
N PRO A 171 -2.96 10.79 -17.06
CA PRO A 171 -2.89 10.71 -18.52
C PRO A 171 -3.37 9.33 -19.03
N GLY A 172 -4.33 9.32 -19.95
CA GLY A 172 -5.01 8.07 -20.38
C GLY A 172 -6.01 7.52 -19.35
N GLY A 173 -6.40 8.34 -18.37
CA GLY A 173 -7.36 8.04 -17.33
C GLY A 173 -8.82 8.16 -17.75
N GLY A 174 -9.72 8.07 -16.77
CA GLY A 174 -11.17 8.14 -16.93
C GLY A 174 -11.89 7.11 -16.08
N ALA A 175 -13.23 7.08 -16.16
CA ALA A 175 -14.06 6.15 -15.40
C ALA A 175 -13.67 4.67 -15.63
N ASP A 176 -13.26 4.31 -16.84
CA ASP A 176 -12.79 2.96 -17.16
C ASP A 176 -11.47 2.62 -16.46
N ALA A 177 -10.56 3.58 -16.31
CA ALA A 177 -9.31 3.38 -15.59
C ALA A 177 -9.56 3.17 -14.09
N VAL A 178 -10.47 3.96 -13.50
CA VAL A 178 -10.94 3.76 -12.13
C VAL A 178 -11.52 2.36 -11.96
N ALA A 179 -12.49 1.99 -12.81
CA ALA A 179 -13.13 0.67 -12.74
C ALA A 179 -12.11 -0.48 -12.87
N ARG A 180 -11.13 -0.36 -13.77
CA ARG A 180 -10.07 -1.35 -13.97
C ARG A 180 -9.21 -1.54 -12.72
N TYR A 181 -8.69 -0.46 -12.13
CA TYR A 181 -7.84 -0.57 -10.94
C TYR A 181 -8.62 -1.06 -9.73
N LEU A 182 -9.89 -0.63 -9.59
CA LEU A 182 -10.76 -1.12 -8.53
C LEU A 182 -11.05 -2.62 -8.67
N GLU A 183 -11.25 -3.12 -9.89
CA GLU A 183 -11.44 -4.56 -10.13
C GLU A 183 -10.16 -5.37 -9.86
N ILE A 184 -8.97 -4.82 -10.18
CA ILE A 184 -7.71 -5.46 -9.79
C ILE A 184 -7.59 -5.49 -8.25
N SER A 185 -7.97 -4.41 -7.57
CA SER A 185 -8.03 -4.38 -6.10
C SER A 185 -8.98 -5.45 -5.56
N ARG A 186 -10.18 -5.63 -6.16
CA ARG A 186 -11.14 -6.69 -5.80
C ARG A 186 -10.51 -8.08 -5.83
N LYS A 187 -9.77 -8.39 -6.91
CA LYS A 187 -9.09 -9.69 -7.05
C LYS A 187 -8.08 -9.93 -5.94
N GLN A 188 -7.36 -8.89 -5.51
CA GLN A 188 -6.44 -8.98 -4.38
C GLN A 188 -7.19 -9.16 -3.05
N VAL A 189 -8.35 -8.52 -2.86
CA VAL A 189 -9.20 -8.74 -1.67
C VAL A 189 -9.70 -10.19 -1.59
N ILE A 190 -9.97 -10.86 -2.71
CA ILE A 190 -10.31 -12.30 -2.74
C ILE A 190 -9.13 -13.15 -2.24
N ILE A 191 -7.90 -12.79 -2.60
CA ILE A 191 -6.70 -13.46 -2.09
C ILE A 191 -6.54 -13.19 -0.59
N CYS A 192 -6.73 -11.94 -0.14
CA CYS A 192 -6.75 -11.62 1.30
C CYS A 192 -7.78 -12.46 2.06
N LYS A 193 -9.01 -12.59 1.55
CA LYS A 193 -10.04 -13.44 2.16
C LYS A 193 -9.53 -14.87 2.30
N SER A 194 -9.02 -15.44 1.21
CA SER A 194 -8.61 -16.84 1.16
C SER A 194 -7.42 -17.13 2.09
N ALA A 195 -6.43 -16.23 2.12
CA ALA A 195 -5.28 -16.33 3.00
C ALA A 195 -5.67 -16.17 4.49
N LEU A 196 -6.51 -15.18 4.82
CA LEU A 196 -7.00 -15.00 6.19
C LEU A 196 -7.89 -16.17 6.65
N GLU A 197 -8.67 -16.75 5.74
CA GLU A 197 -9.46 -17.96 6.02
C GLU A 197 -8.55 -19.13 6.41
N LYS A 198 -7.44 -19.35 5.70
CA LYS A 198 -6.45 -20.39 6.05
C LYS A 198 -5.86 -20.14 7.44
N VAL A 199 -5.45 -18.90 7.73
CA VAL A 199 -4.95 -18.50 9.05
C VAL A 199 -5.96 -18.84 10.15
N LEU A 200 -7.23 -18.48 9.96
CA LEU A 200 -8.28 -18.74 10.95
C LEU A 200 -8.57 -20.24 11.13
N LYS A 201 -8.52 -21.04 10.06
CA LYS A 201 -8.68 -22.50 10.10
C LYS A 201 -7.55 -23.18 10.87
N LEU A 202 -6.29 -22.80 10.63
CA LEU A 202 -5.13 -23.32 11.36
C LEU A 202 -5.22 -22.99 12.86
N LEU A 203 -5.71 -21.79 13.19
CA LEU A 203 -6.00 -21.38 14.57
C LEU A 203 -7.28 -21.99 15.15
N LYS A 204 -8.02 -22.80 14.38
CA LYS A 204 -9.29 -23.46 14.79
C LYS A 204 -10.37 -22.46 15.23
N LEU A 205 -10.43 -21.31 14.58
CA LEU A 205 -11.38 -20.23 14.87
C LEU A 205 -12.63 -20.27 13.98
N ILE A 206 -12.58 -21.00 12.86
CA ILE A 206 -13.68 -21.25 11.91
C ILE A 206 -13.64 -22.68 11.37
#